data_AF-A0A7S1INI5-F1
#
_entry.id   AF-A0A7S1INI5-F1
#
_cell.length_a   1.000
_cell.length_b   1.000
_cell.length_c   1.000
_cell.angle_alpha   90.00
_cell.angle_beta   90.00
_cell.angle_gamma   90.00
#
_symmetry.space_group_name_H-M   'P 1'
#
loop_
_entity.id
_entity.type
_entity.pdbx_description
1 polymer ?
#
loop_
_entity_poly.entity_id
_entity_poly.type
_entity_poly.pdbx_seq_one_letter_code
_entity_poly.pdbx_strand_id
1 'polypeptide(L)'
;WLDYPGTKWDAQMVPIIRAFLRTHAVVTGVEVDYQHSSLQKAMAEGLTPVVTGTTKVLFVLGDPIAQVKAPTLLNRIFQQEGRDAVVVPLHVDAAGLGPMLSSLKNLHNLGGLVTTVPHKIPVLSHLDSMTEAAAQVGAVNVIRRVGGRWEGSAMDGSGFVEGLR
;
A
#
# COMPACT_ATOMS: atom_id res chain seq x y z
N TRP A 1 15.60 7.26 16.68
CA TRP A 1 14.21 7.53 17.14
C TRP A 1 13.20 7.22 16.03
N LEU A 2 12.82 5.99 15.71
CA LEU A 2 12.97 4.67 16.31
C LEU A 2 13.84 3.78 15.41
N ASP A 3 14.81 3.11 16.04
CA ASP A 3 15.88 2.29 15.45
C ASP A 3 15.45 0.87 15.06
N TYR A 4 16.08 0.35 13.99
CA TYR A 4 16.47 -1.05 13.72
C TYR A 4 15.38 -2.18 13.64
N PRO A 5 15.69 -3.31 12.96
CA PRO A 5 14.74 -4.30 12.45
C PRO A 5 14.15 -5.18 13.55
N GLY A 6 12.90 -5.62 13.35
CA GLY A 6 12.14 -6.40 14.32
C GLY A 6 11.04 -5.60 15.03
N THR A 7 10.54 -4.54 14.41
CA THR A 7 9.42 -3.79 14.99
C THR A 7 8.09 -4.50 14.72
N LYS A 8 7.13 -4.38 15.67
CA LYS A 8 5.74 -4.85 15.51
C LYS A 8 5.09 -4.43 14.18
N TRP A 9 5.58 -3.34 13.57
CA TRP A 9 5.11 -2.85 12.27
C TRP A 9 5.56 -3.74 11.11
N ASP A 10 6.78 -4.27 11.12
CA ASP A 10 7.26 -5.21 10.09
C ASP A 10 6.47 -6.52 10.13
N ALA A 11 6.23 -7.04 11.34
CA ALA A 11 5.44 -8.26 11.54
C ALA A 11 3.97 -8.10 11.11
N GLN A 12 3.37 -6.91 11.29
CA GLN A 12 1.97 -6.66 10.95
C GLN A 12 1.76 -6.25 9.48
N MET A 13 2.65 -5.41 8.94
CA MET A 13 2.46 -4.80 7.62
C MET A 13 3.08 -5.61 6.50
N VAL A 14 4.19 -6.32 6.73
CA VAL A 14 4.82 -7.13 5.67
C VAL A 14 3.87 -8.23 5.17
N PRO A 15 3.11 -8.96 6.02
CA PRO A 15 2.11 -9.91 5.53
C PRO A 15 0.97 -9.24 4.75
N ILE A 16 0.53 -8.04 5.14
CA ILE A 16 -0.52 -7.25 4.45
C ILE A 16 -0.04 -6.83 3.07
N ILE A 17 1.18 -6.31 3.02
CA ILE A 17 1.85 -5.86 1.80
C ILE A 17 2.10 -7.06 0.87
N ARG A 18 2.59 -8.19 1.42
CA ARG A 18 2.76 -9.43 0.66
C ARG A 18 1.44 -10.01 0.20
N ALA A 19 0.37 -9.93 0.99
CA ALA A 19 -0.97 -10.33 0.57
C ALA A 19 -1.47 -9.44 -0.58
N PHE A 20 -1.31 -8.11 -0.47
CA PHE A 20 -1.60 -7.15 -1.52
C PHE A 20 -0.81 -7.43 -2.82
N LEU A 21 0.49 -7.69 -2.71
CA LEU A 21 1.36 -8.07 -3.82
C LEU A 21 0.98 -9.43 -4.41
N ARG A 22 0.62 -10.42 -3.59
CA ARG A 22 0.16 -11.75 -4.02
C ARG A 22 -1.18 -11.68 -4.75
N THR A 23 -2.11 -10.84 -4.32
CA THR A 23 -3.38 -10.65 -5.06
C THR A 23 -3.12 -10.04 -6.44
N HIS A 24 -2.09 -9.19 -6.58
CA HIS A 24 -1.64 -8.69 -7.88
C HIS A 24 -0.85 -9.74 -8.67
N ALA A 25 -0.04 -10.58 -8.01
CA ALA A 25 0.76 -11.64 -8.64
C ALA A 25 -0.09 -12.80 -9.16
N VAL A 26 -1.21 -13.15 -8.50
CA VAL A 26 -2.15 -14.18 -8.98
C VAL A 26 -2.91 -13.71 -10.22
N VAL A 27 -3.05 -12.40 -10.42
CA VAL A 27 -3.58 -11.81 -11.68
C VAL A 27 -2.50 -11.78 -12.78
N THR A 28 -1.21 -11.98 -12.45
CA THR A 28 -0.08 -11.90 -13.40
C THR A 28 0.82 -13.14 -13.50
N GLY A 29 0.55 -14.23 -12.76
CA GLY A 29 1.16 -15.56 -12.92
C GLY A 29 2.62 -15.76 -12.50
N VAL A 30 3.14 -15.09 -11.46
CA VAL A 30 4.57 -15.23 -11.05
C VAL A 30 4.72 -15.73 -9.61
N GLU A 31 5.41 -16.86 -9.41
CA GLU A 31 5.91 -17.35 -8.09
C GLU A 31 7.34 -16.87 -7.82
N VAL A 32 7.69 -16.59 -6.56
CA VAL A 32 9.02 -16.07 -6.16
C VAL A 32 9.55 -16.78 -4.90
N ASP A 33 10.81 -17.19 -4.95
CA ASP A 33 11.60 -17.86 -3.89
C ASP A 33 12.38 -16.85 -3.02
N TYR A 34 12.55 -17.16 -1.72
CA TYR A 34 13.03 -16.26 -0.67
C TYR A 34 14.31 -16.79 0.01
N GLN A 35 15.50 -16.49 -0.52
CA GLN A 35 16.76 -16.73 0.20
C GLN A 35 17.61 -15.44 0.39
N HIS A 36 18.27 -15.37 1.55
CA HIS A 36 18.33 -14.19 2.43
C HIS A 36 19.63 -13.34 2.39
N SER A 37 20.49 -13.46 1.37
CA SER A 37 21.83 -12.83 1.35
C SER A 37 21.98 -11.56 0.50
N SER A 38 21.07 -11.33 -0.45
CA SER A 38 21.06 -10.17 -1.35
C SER A 38 20.50 -8.89 -0.71
N LEU A 39 19.80 -9.04 0.43
CA LEU A 39 19.07 -7.98 1.13
C LEU A 39 19.98 -6.94 1.77
N GLN A 40 21.12 -7.35 2.35
CA GLN A 40 22.03 -6.43 3.02
C GLN A 40 22.81 -5.55 2.03
N LYS A 41 23.13 -6.09 0.84
CA LYS A 41 23.84 -5.35 -0.21
C LYS A 41 22.95 -4.28 -0.86
N ALA A 42 21.68 -4.62 -1.14
CA ALA A 42 20.71 -3.66 -1.66
C ALA A 42 20.38 -2.52 -0.67
N MET A 43 20.45 -2.79 0.64
CA MET A 43 20.24 -1.76 1.67
C MET A 43 21.37 -0.73 1.72
N ALA A 44 22.59 -1.09 1.31
CA ALA A 44 23.77 -0.21 1.33
C ALA A 44 23.86 0.69 0.09
N GLU A 45 23.27 0.30 -1.05
CA GLU A 45 23.55 0.92 -2.35
C GLU A 45 22.63 2.10 -2.73
N GLY A 46 21.71 2.54 -1.86
CA GLY A 46 21.03 3.84 -2.00
C GLY A 46 20.37 4.08 -3.37
N LEU A 47 19.87 3.03 -4.02
CA LEU A 47 19.38 3.11 -5.38
C LEU A 47 18.02 3.83 -5.40
N THR A 48 17.96 5.01 -6.01
CA THR A 48 16.68 5.72 -6.24
C THR A 48 15.87 4.94 -7.29
N PRO A 49 14.54 4.76 -7.12
CA PRO A 49 13.72 4.13 -8.15
C PRO A 49 13.83 4.91 -9.46
N VAL A 50 14.20 4.24 -10.55
CA VAL A 50 14.18 4.84 -11.88
C VAL A 50 12.72 4.89 -12.34
N VAL A 51 12.11 6.06 -12.26
CA VAL A 51 10.72 6.29 -12.70
C VAL A 51 10.70 6.52 -14.21
N THR A 52 9.86 5.76 -14.92
CA THR A 52 9.69 5.86 -16.37
C THR A 52 8.24 6.18 -16.73
N GLY A 53 7.94 6.35 -18.02
CA GLY A 53 6.58 6.59 -18.50
C GLY A 53 5.60 5.43 -18.27
N THR A 54 6.09 4.21 -18.01
CA THR A 54 5.25 3.02 -17.77
C THR A 54 4.96 2.78 -16.29
N THR A 55 5.70 3.45 -15.40
CA THR A 55 5.66 3.19 -13.96
C THR A 55 4.27 3.41 -13.36
N LYS A 56 3.82 2.41 -12.60
CA LYS A 56 2.56 2.49 -11.83
C LYS A 56 2.77 3.28 -10.55
N VAL A 57 1.76 4.05 -10.15
CA VAL A 57 1.80 4.84 -8.91
C VAL A 57 0.83 4.22 -7.91
N LEU A 58 1.27 4.06 -6.66
CA LEU A 58 0.41 3.82 -5.52
C LEU A 58 0.56 4.99 -4.56
N PHE A 59 -0.54 5.39 -3.92
CA PHE A 59 -0.50 6.45 -2.92
C PHE A 59 -0.65 5.91 -1.51
N VAL A 60 0.04 6.52 -0.55
CA VAL A 60 -0.28 6.36 0.87
C VAL A 60 -0.92 7.65 1.34
N LEU A 61 -2.22 7.60 1.62
CA LEU A 61 -3.07 8.73 1.98
C LEU A 61 -3.14 8.92 3.50
N GLY A 62 -2.85 10.13 3.97
CA GLY A 62 -2.81 10.45 5.40
C GLY A 62 -2.76 11.94 5.68
N ASP A 63 -3.03 12.30 6.93
CA ASP A 63 -2.86 13.66 7.46
C ASP A 63 -2.64 13.63 8.99
N PRO A 64 -1.46 14.01 9.51
CA PRO A 64 -0.24 14.30 8.76
C PRO A 64 0.33 13.04 8.10
N ILE A 65 1.01 13.20 6.95
CA ILE A 65 1.63 12.07 6.23
C ILE A 65 3.13 11.89 6.52
N ALA A 66 3.81 12.92 7.02
CA ALA A 66 5.28 12.98 7.07
C ALA A 66 5.93 11.82 7.87
N GLN A 67 5.25 11.32 8.90
CA GLN A 67 5.72 10.23 9.76
C GLN A 67 5.48 8.83 9.16
N VAL A 68 4.77 8.72 8.04
CA VAL A 68 4.37 7.43 7.47
C VAL A 68 5.54 6.77 6.76
N LYS A 69 5.94 5.60 7.26
CA LYS A 69 7.11 4.84 6.75
C LYS A 69 6.83 3.96 5.54
N ALA A 70 5.55 3.73 5.22
CA ALA A 70 5.13 2.81 4.15
C ALA A 70 5.75 3.14 2.78
N PRO A 71 5.82 4.40 2.30
CA PRO A 71 6.45 4.72 1.03
C PRO A 71 7.91 4.26 0.95
N THR A 72 8.71 4.52 1.98
CA THR A 72 10.13 4.13 2.00
C THR A 72 10.31 2.61 1.97
N LEU A 73 9.54 1.87 2.79
CA LEU A 73 9.62 0.41 2.80
C LEU A 73 9.16 -0.18 1.46
N LEU A 74 8.00 0.25 0.96
CA LEU A 74 7.39 -0.35 -0.22
C LEU A 74 8.18 -0.10 -1.49
N ASN A 75 8.74 1.11 -1.68
CA ASN A 75 9.60 1.36 -2.83
C ASN A 75 10.86 0.48 -2.81
N ARG A 76 11.43 0.23 -1.62
CA ARG A 76 12.57 -0.69 -1.49
C ARG A 76 12.18 -2.11 -1.87
N ILE A 77 11.03 -2.60 -1.39
CA ILE A 77 10.52 -3.93 -1.75
C ILE A 77 10.26 -4.01 -3.25
N PHE A 78 9.61 -3.01 -3.85
CA PHE A 78 9.32 -2.98 -5.28
C PHE A 78 10.58 -3.01 -6.13
N GLN A 79 11.60 -2.25 -5.74
CA GLN A 79 12.90 -2.27 -6.41
C GLN A 79 13.59 -3.64 -6.30
N GLN A 80 13.59 -4.25 -5.11
CA GLN A 80 14.16 -5.58 -4.89
C GLN A 80 13.43 -6.65 -5.70
N GLU A 81 12.12 -6.50 -5.89
CA GLU A 81 11.29 -7.42 -6.67
C GLU A 81 11.20 -7.06 -8.16
N GLY A 82 11.95 -6.05 -8.64
CA GLY A 82 11.92 -5.62 -10.03
C GLY A 82 10.55 -5.13 -10.51
N ARG A 83 9.71 -4.60 -9.61
CA ARG A 83 8.38 -4.08 -9.95
C ARG A 83 8.49 -2.66 -10.48
N ASP A 84 7.89 -2.42 -11.66
CA ASP A 84 7.75 -1.08 -12.25
C ASP A 84 6.60 -0.29 -11.58
N ALA A 85 6.79 0.01 -10.29
CA ALA A 85 5.86 0.77 -9.49
C ALA A 85 6.57 1.64 -8.45
N VAL A 86 5.95 2.76 -8.08
CA VAL A 86 6.37 3.61 -6.97
C VAL A 86 5.25 3.83 -5.98
N VAL A 87 5.62 3.98 -4.72
CA VAL A 87 4.71 4.38 -3.64
C VAL A 87 5.01 5.80 -3.21
N VAL A 88 4.02 6.69 -3.31
CA VAL A 88 4.19 8.13 -3.05
C VAL A 88 3.30 8.54 -1.87
N PRO A 89 3.79 9.32 -0.91
CA PRO A 89 2.93 9.89 0.13
C PRO A 89 1.95 10.89 -0.49
N LEU A 90 0.69 10.82 -0.08
CA LEU A 90 -0.38 11.72 -0.51
C LEU A 90 -0.98 12.40 0.73
N HIS A 91 -0.64 13.67 0.92
CA HIS A 91 -1.14 14.48 2.03
C HIS A 91 -2.44 15.17 1.64
N VAL A 92 -3.54 14.78 2.27
CA VAL A 92 -4.86 15.40 2.02
C VAL A 92 -5.57 15.51 3.35
N ASP A 93 -6.15 16.66 3.66
CA ASP A 93 -6.98 16.82 4.84
C ASP A 93 -8.35 16.14 4.67
N ALA A 94 -9.17 16.16 5.72
CA ALA A 94 -10.50 15.56 5.67
C ALA A 94 -11.43 16.20 4.62
N ALA A 95 -11.30 17.51 4.38
CA ALA A 95 -12.16 18.24 3.44
C ALA A 95 -11.81 17.89 1.98
N GLY A 96 -10.54 17.60 1.69
CA GLY A 96 -10.04 17.24 0.37
C GLY A 96 -10.28 15.79 -0.03
N LEU A 97 -10.68 14.91 0.90
CA LEU A 97 -10.78 13.46 0.65
C LEU A 97 -11.68 13.12 -0.54
N GLY A 98 -12.91 13.62 -0.56
CA GLY A 98 -13.87 13.38 -1.64
C GLY A 98 -13.40 13.92 -3.00
N PRO A 99 -13.07 15.22 -3.11
CA PRO A 99 -12.54 15.80 -4.34
C PRO A 99 -11.30 15.08 -4.88
N MET A 100 -10.39 14.65 -4.01
CA MET A 100 -9.21 13.89 -4.39
C MET A 100 -9.58 12.52 -4.96
N LEU A 101 -10.43 11.74 -4.29
CA LEU A 101 -10.84 10.41 -4.77
C LEU A 101 -11.56 10.48 -6.12
N SER A 102 -12.36 11.52 -6.35
CA SER A 102 -12.99 11.78 -7.65
C SER A 102 -11.95 12.07 -8.74
N SER A 103 -10.95 12.90 -8.44
CA SER A 103 -9.90 13.27 -9.40
C SER A 103 -9.00 12.10 -9.79
N LEU A 104 -8.70 11.20 -8.83
CA LEU A 104 -7.86 10.03 -9.07
C LEU A 104 -8.49 8.97 -9.98
N LYS A 105 -9.82 8.98 -10.19
CA LYS A 105 -10.51 8.00 -11.05
C LYS A 105 -10.02 8.05 -12.50
N ASN A 106 -9.43 9.15 -12.96
CA ASN A 106 -8.95 9.33 -14.33
C ASN A 106 -7.47 8.95 -14.53
N LEU A 107 -6.72 8.63 -13.47
CA LEU A 107 -5.31 8.28 -13.59
C LEU A 107 -5.15 6.82 -14.03
N HIS A 108 -4.84 6.56 -15.29
CA HIS A 108 -4.75 5.19 -15.83
C HIS A 108 -3.55 4.36 -15.31
N ASN A 109 -2.51 5.01 -14.80
CA ASN A 109 -1.35 4.37 -14.18
C ASN A 109 -1.44 4.25 -12.65
N LEU A 110 -2.56 4.65 -12.04
CA LEU A 110 -2.79 4.47 -10.60
C LEU A 110 -3.15 3.02 -10.27
N GLY A 111 -2.32 2.37 -9.46
CA GLY A 111 -2.52 1.01 -8.97
C GLY A 111 -3.48 0.91 -7.77
N GLY A 112 -3.54 1.97 -6.95
CA GLY A 112 -4.44 2.02 -5.80
C GLY A 112 -3.97 2.98 -4.71
N LEU A 113 -4.67 2.96 -3.58
CA LEU A 113 -4.36 3.74 -2.40
C LEU A 113 -4.24 2.85 -1.18
N VAL A 114 -3.31 3.19 -0.30
CA VAL A 114 -3.26 2.73 1.09
C VAL A 114 -3.71 3.90 1.95
N THR A 115 -4.70 3.71 2.81
CA THR A 115 -5.23 4.75 3.69
C THR A 115 -4.71 4.55 5.11
N THR A 116 -4.29 5.66 5.73
CA THR A 116 -3.93 5.71 7.14
C THR A 116 -4.74 6.78 7.86
N VAL A 117 -4.46 7.01 9.15
CA VAL A 117 -5.11 8.04 9.97
C VAL A 117 -5.06 9.41 9.26
N PRO A 118 -6.17 10.17 9.25
CA PRO A 118 -7.50 9.88 9.78
C PRO A 118 -8.44 9.20 8.78
N HIS A 119 -7.98 8.90 7.57
CA HIS A 119 -8.81 8.57 6.41
C HIS A 119 -9.37 7.14 6.38
N LYS A 120 -8.95 6.25 7.28
CA LYS A 120 -9.41 4.86 7.27
C LYS A 120 -10.92 4.69 7.42
N ILE A 121 -11.59 5.57 8.17
CA ILE A 121 -13.05 5.54 8.37
C ILE A 121 -13.78 6.48 7.41
N PRO A 122 -13.38 7.76 7.26
CA PRO A 122 -14.09 8.69 6.38
C PRO A 122 -14.14 8.24 4.92
N VAL A 123 -13.18 7.44 4.47
CA VAL A 123 -13.16 6.97 3.09
C VAL A 123 -14.34 6.06 2.73
N LEU A 124 -14.97 5.41 3.72
CA LEU A 124 -16.08 4.47 3.49
C LEU A 124 -17.25 5.10 2.71
N SER A 125 -17.55 6.38 2.94
CA SER A 125 -18.62 7.09 2.25
C SER A 125 -18.33 7.41 0.77
N HIS A 126 -17.10 7.15 0.32
CA HIS A 126 -16.62 7.42 -1.04
C HIS A 126 -16.38 6.15 -1.87
N LEU A 127 -16.62 4.98 -1.29
CA LEU A 127 -16.44 3.69 -1.96
C LEU A 127 -17.72 3.23 -2.67
N ASP A 128 -17.56 2.61 -3.83
CA ASP A 128 -18.66 1.96 -4.56
C ASP A 128 -18.98 0.57 -3.97
N SER A 129 -17.97 -0.12 -3.44
CA SER A 129 -18.10 -1.41 -2.76
C SER A 129 -16.98 -1.62 -1.73
N MET A 130 -17.14 -2.61 -0.86
CA MET A 130 -16.09 -3.02 0.08
C MET A 130 -16.20 -4.51 0.41
N THR A 131 -15.09 -5.09 0.87
CA THR A 131 -15.09 -6.49 1.34
C THR A 131 -15.89 -6.65 2.63
N GLU A 132 -16.35 -7.86 2.91
CA GLU A 132 -17.07 -8.17 4.16
C GLU A 132 -16.23 -7.82 5.40
N ALA A 133 -14.93 -8.13 5.37
CA ALA A 133 -14.01 -7.75 6.44
C ALA A 133 -13.96 -6.23 6.67
N ALA A 134 -13.96 -5.43 5.60
CA ALA A 134 -13.99 -3.97 5.72
C ALA A 134 -15.32 -3.47 6.32
N ALA A 135 -16.43 -4.06 5.91
CA ALA A 135 -17.75 -3.74 6.44
C ALA A 135 -17.86 -4.07 7.95
N GLN A 136 -17.31 -5.21 8.38
CA GLN A 136 -17.30 -5.62 9.79
C GLN A 136 -16.39 -4.75 10.65
N VAL A 137 -15.19 -4.42 10.15
CA VAL A 137 -14.22 -3.58 10.88
C VAL A 137 -14.68 -2.11 10.95
N GLY A 138 -15.46 -1.65 9.96
CA GLY A 138 -15.87 -0.25 9.86
C GLY A 138 -14.70 0.67 9.50
N ALA A 139 -13.69 0.15 8.79
CA ALA A 139 -12.55 0.91 8.30
C ALA A 139 -11.94 0.23 7.07
N VAL A 140 -11.32 1.01 6.19
CA VAL A 140 -10.59 0.55 5.00
C VAL A 140 -9.16 1.07 5.06
N ASN A 141 -8.20 0.19 4.77
CA ASN A 141 -6.77 0.53 4.68
C ASN A 141 -6.20 0.34 3.26
N VAL A 142 -6.95 -0.28 2.34
CA VAL A 142 -6.58 -0.49 0.93
C VAL A 142 -7.75 -0.17 0.03
N ILE A 143 -7.52 0.63 -1.01
CA ILE A 143 -8.52 0.99 -2.03
C ILE A 143 -7.95 0.66 -3.39
N ARG A 144 -8.75 -0.03 -4.21
CA ARG A 144 -8.43 -0.34 -5.60
C ARG A 144 -9.57 0.09 -6.52
N ARG A 145 -9.27 0.18 -7.81
CA ARG A 145 -10.27 0.49 -8.83
C ARG A 145 -10.62 -0.76 -9.62
N VAL A 146 -11.91 -1.07 -9.73
CA VAL A 146 -12.44 -2.22 -10.47
C VAL A 146 -13.49 -1.69 -11.44
N GLY A 147 -13.23 -1.77 -12.74
CA GLY A 147 -14.16 -1.25 -13.75
C GLY A 147 -14.53 0.23 -13.55
N GLY A 148 -13.58 1.06 -13.08
CA GLY A 148 -13.82 2.49 -12.81
C GLY A 148 -14.46 2.82 -11.45
N ARG A 149 -14.79 1.79 -10.65
CA ARG A 149 -15.40 1.93 -9.33
C ARG A 149 -14.39 1.71 -8.21
N TRP A 150 -14.56 2.40 -7.09
CA TRP A 150 -13.71 2.25 -5.91
C TRP A 150 -14.17 1.09 -5.06
N GLU A 151 -13.29 0.11 -4.84
CA GLU A 151 -13.50 -0.98 -3.90
C GLU A 151 -12.50 -0.87 -2.73
N GLY A 152 -12.99 -0.95 -1.50
CA GLY A 152 -12.16 -0.93 -0.30
C GLY A 152 -12.04 -2.28 0.42
N SER A 153 -10.87 -2.49 1.03
CA SER A 153 -10.57 -3.68 1.84
C SER A 153 -9.95 -3.27 3.18
N ALA A 154 -10.23 -4.07 4.21
CA ALA A 154 -9.52 -4.05 5.49
C ALA A 154 -8.55 -5.21 5.56
N MET A 155 -7.26 -4.92 5.54
CA MET A 155 -6.19 -5.92 5.61
C MET A 155 -5.47 -5.91 6.96
N ASP A 156 -5.74 -4.93 7.84
CA ASP A 156 -5.08 -4.82 9.15
C ASP A 156 -5.35 -6.05 10.04
N GLY A 157 -6.54 -6.67 9.94
CA GLY A 157 -6.91 -7.85 10.73
C GLY A 157 -6.21 -9.13 10.30
N SER A 158 -6.13 -9.42 9.00
CA SER A 158 -5.45 -10.62 8.49
C SER A 158 -3.93 -10.50 8.63
N GLY A 159 -3.37 -9.31 8.45
CA GLY A 159 -1.95 -9.02 8.70
C GLY A 159 -1.51 -9.18 10.14
N PHE A 160 -2.35 -8.72 11.07
CA PHE A 160 -2.10 -8.88 12.50
C PHE A 160 -2.14 -10.36 12.93
N VAL A 161 -3.11 -11.14 12.44
CA VAL A 161 -3.23 -12.57 12.74
C VAL A 161 -2.08 -13.39 12.13
N GLU A 162 -1.67 -13.06 10.91
CA GLU A 162 -0.55 -13.75 10.25
C GLU A 162 0.81 -13.38 10.87
N GLY A 163 0.99 -12.15 11.35
CA GLY A 163 2.19 -11.72 12.09
C GLY A 163 2.30 -12.25 13.52
N LEU A 164 1.26 -12.92 14.03
CA LEU A 164 1.26 -13.62 15.33
C LEU A 164 1.55 -15.12 15.20
N ARG A 165 1.67 -15.64 13.96
CA ARG A 165 2.13 -17.01 13.66
C ARG A 165 3.63 -17.01 13.39
#